data_AF-A0A7X6XAG8-F1
#
_entry.id   AF-A0A7X6XAG8-F1
#
_cell.length_a   1.000
_cell.length_b   1.000
_cell.length_c   1.000
_cell.angle_alpha   90.00
_cell.angle_beta   90.00
_cell.angle_gamma   90.00
#
_symmetry.space_group_name_H-M   'P 1'
#
loop_
_entity.id
_entity.type
_entity.pdbx_description
1 polymer ?
#
loop_
_entity_poly.entity_id
_entity_poly.type
_entity_poly.pdbx_seq_one_letter_code
_entity_poly.pdbx_strand_id
1 'polypeptide(L)'
;MNQTIEKYLNTLFEGLNLSDELKEELSLNLNDKYDDLINDGVDPETAYKQVIAGIGDIEELSQTPNNINQNVEINIQHAPNRNLKIGIAVFLFIMSVVPLIILDEFAPDLEVIGVAIMFVLIASGVMILITLPKGLNVSEENKPKKEPKVETPKNKLKQSIQGLLWTCTILVFFLLTYMDISSPWLIFVIAGLGAQLIEVLMTEEKGKNLKSIVISAIWTLMVVLFFTLRFNYSWLFFILGAILTQIVNILFELKEPTDDIENK
;
A
#
# COMPACT_ATOMS: atom_id res chain seq x y z
N MET A 1 23.56 22.11 -1.19
CA MET A 1 24.54 21.13 -1.69
C MET A 1 25.57 20.87 -0.60
N ASN A 2 25.62 19.64 -0.09
CA ASN A 2 26.51 19.26 1.00
C ASN A 2 27.95 19.07 0.47
N GLN A 3 28.87 19.94 0.89
CA GLN A 3 30.27 19.92 0.44
C GLN A 3 31.01 18.61 0.78
N THR A 4 30.54 17.88 1.80
CA THR A 4 31.14 16.62 2.24
C THR A 4 30.80 15.48 1.28
N ILE A 5 29.56 15.42 0.79
CA ILE A 5 29.09 14.44 -0.20
C ILE A 5 29.79 14.68 -1.54
N GLU A 6 29.90 15.94 -1.95
CA GLU A 6 30.59 16.33 -3.18
C GLU A 6 32.07 15.91 -3.16
N LYS A 7 32.78 16.12 -2.04
CA LYS A 7 34.18 15.71 -1.89
C LYS A 7 34.35 14.18 -1.93
N TYR A 8 33.43 13.44 -1.32
CA TYR A 8 33.42 11.97 -1.38
C TYR A 8 33.23 11.48 -2.82
N LEU A 9 32.25 12.03 -3.55
CA LEU A 9 32.00 11.69 -4.95
C LEU A 9 33.15 12.07 -5.88
N ASN A 10 33.79 13.22 -5.67
CA ASN A 10 34.97 13.61 -6.43
C ASN A 10 36.09 12.58 -6.26
N THR A 11 36.33 12.14 -5.02
CA THR A 11 37.37 11.13 -4.70
C THR A 11 37.02 9.76 -5.31
N LEU A 12 35.74 9.39 -5.27
CA LEU A 12 35.22 8.15 -5.84
C LEU A 12 35.38 8.11 -7.37
N PHE A 13 35.19 9.23 -8.05
CA PHE A 13 35.26 9.32 -9.51
C PHE A 13 36.68 9.60 -10.03
N GLU A 14 37.59 10.11 -9.20
CA GLU A 14 39.00 10.38 -9.59
C GLU A 14 39.75 9.12 -10.07
N GLY A 15 39.27 7.90 -9.74
CA GLY A 15 39.83 6.61 -10.18
C GLY A 15 38.98 5.83 -11.19
N LEU A 16 37.83 6.34 -11.63
CA LEU A 16 36.85 5.61 -12.44
C LEU A 16 36.53 6.37 -13.73
N ASN A 17 36.50 5.68 -14.89
CA ASN A 17 36.04 6.24 -16.17
C ASN A 17 34.50 6.33 -16.23
N LEU A 18 33.89 7.04 -15.29
CA LEU A 18 32.44 7.29 -15.24
C LEU A 18 32.10 8.65 -15.86
N SER A 19 30.86 8.82 -16.36
CA SER A 19 30.43 10.07 -16.97
C SER A 19 30.17 11.18 -15.94
N ASP A 20 30.42 12.43 -16.33
CA ASP A 20 30.11 13.62 -15.51
C ASP A 20 28.61 13.72 -15.18
N GLU A 21 27.75 13.21 -16.05
CA GLU A 21 26.29 13.14 -15.85
C GLU A 21 25.92 12.20 -14.70
N LEU A 22 26.57 11.04 -14.59
CA LEU A 22 26.34 10.08 -13.50
C LEU A 22 26.78 10.66 -12.15
N LYS A 23 27.86 11.47 -12.17
CA LYS A 23 28.34 12.18 -10.99
C LYS A 23 27.34 13.22 -10.49
N GLU A 24 26.74 13.97 -11.40
CA GLU A 24 25.71 14.96 -11.07
C GLU A 24 24.45 14.29 -10.52
N GLU A 25 23.99 13.20 -11.15
CA GLU A 25 22.81 12.44 -10.72
C GLU A 25 23.00 11.79 -9.35
N LEU A 26 24.16 11.16 -9.12
CA LEU A 26 24.48 10.54 -7.83
C LEU A 26 24.62 11.62 -6.74
N SER A 27 25.18 12.78 -7.07
CA SER A 27 25.24 13.93 -6.15
C SER A 27 23.86 14.40 -5.72
N LEU A 28 22.92 14.53 -6.66
CA LEU A 28 21.54 14.92 -6.37
C LEU A 28 20.86 13.87 -5.46
N ASN A 29 20.93 12.59 -5.82
CA ASN A 29 20.28 11.53 -5.06
C ASN A 29 20.78 11.42 -3.61
N LEU A 30 22.10 11.53 -3.41
CA LEU A 30 22.70 11.47 -2.09
C LEU A 30 22.39 12.70 -1.25
N ASN A 31 22.30 13.88 -1.86
CA ASN A 31 21.86 15.10 -1.17
C ASN A 31 20.37 15.00 -0.78
N ASP A 32 19.49 14.53 -1.66
CA ASP A 32 18.06 14.36 -1.35
C ASP A 32 17.86 13.39 -0.19
N LYS A 33 18.56 12.24 -0.22
CA LYS A 33 18.51 11.25 0.87
C LYS A 33 19.12 11.78 2.18
N TYR A 34 20.13 12.63 2.09
CA TYR A 34 20.69 13.31 3.26
C TYR A 34 19.67 14.27 3.86
N ASP A 35 19.02 15.10 3.04
CA ASP A 35 18.03 16.07 3.49
C ASP A 35 16.80 15.39 4.12
N ASP A 36 16.35 14.24 3.57
CA ASP A 36 15.30 13.41 4.18
C ASP A 36 15.68 12.95 5.60
N LEU A 37 16.91 12.48 5.82
CA LEU A 37 17.39 12.04 7.13
C LEU A 37 17.49 13.21 8.12
N ILE A 38 17.90 14.40 7.66
CA ILE A 38 17.91 15.60 8.49
C ILE A 38 16.49 16.00 8.90
N ASN A 39 15.53 15.91 7.97
CA ASN A 39 14.12 16.19 8.23
C ASN A 39 13.49 15.19 9.22
N ASP A 40 13.95 13.94 9.19
CA ASP A 40 13.58 12.89 10.15
C ASP A 40 14.25 13.05 11.53
N GLY A 41 15.06 14.09 11.72
CA GLY A 41 15.71 14.42 12.99
C GLY A 41 17.00 13.64 13.26
N VAL A 42 17.56 12.98 12.25
CA VAL A 42 18.87 12.32 12.34
C VAL A 42 19.97 13.38 12.39
N ASP A 43 21.00 13.15 13.19
CA ASP A 43 22.11 14.09 13.27
C ASP A 43 22.91 14.13 11.94
N PRO A 44 23.50 15.29 11.59
CA PRO A 44 24.24 15.47 10.35
C PRO A 44 25.37 14.45 10.10
N GLU A 45 26.04 13.99 11.15
CA GLU A 45 27.18 13.09 11.02
C GLU A 45 26.71 11.65 10.75
N THR A 46 25.66 11.20 11.44
CA THR A 46 25.02 9.90 11.23
C THR A 46 24.30 9.83 9.89
N ALA A 47 23.59 10.91 9.50
CA ALA A 47 22.95 11.01 8.19
C ALA A 47 23.98 10.85 7.07
N TYR A 48 25.14 11.53 7.19
CA TYR A 48 26.24 11.38 6.24
C TYR A 48 26.76 9.94 6.17
N LYS A 49 27.05 9.30 7.30
CA LYS A 49 27.54 7.91 7.35
C LYS A 49 26.56 6.93 6.72
N GLN A 50 25.26 7.12 6.94
CA GLN A 50 24.20 6.26 6.40
C GLN A 50 24.02 6.43 4.89
N VAL A 51 24.18 7.65 4.38
CA VAL A 51 24.13 7.97 2.95
C VAL A 51 25.30 7.32 2.19
N ILE A 52 26.53 7.48 2.69
CA ILE A 52 27.72 6.89 2.05
C ILE A 52 27.75 5.36 2.15
N ALA A 53 27.29 4.78 3.28
CA ALA A 53 27.22 3.33 3.44
C ALA A 53 26.21 2.68 2.46
N GLY A 54 25.22 3.45 2.00
CA GLY A 54 24.24 2.99 1.01
C GLY A 54 24.78 2.92 -0.42
N ILE A 55 25.91 3.55 -0.71
CA ILE A 55 26.56 3.51 -2.03
C ILE A 55 27.29 2.17 -2.25
N GLY A 56 27.74 1.52 -1.17
CA GLY A 56 28.46 0.25 -1.22
C GLY A 56 29.91 0.36 -1.70
N ASP A 57 30.62 -0.77 -1.75
CA ASP A 57 32.04 -0.85 -2.13
C ASP A 57 32.20 -0.81 -3.66
N ILE A 58 32.19 0.40 -4.22
CA ILE A 58 32.37 0.61 -5.67
C ILE A 58 33.82 0.35 -6.11
N GLU A 59 34.74 0.20 -5.16
CA GLU A 59 36.14 -0.12 -5.43
C GLU A 59 36.28 -1.54 -6.01
N GLU A 60 35.32 -2.43 -5.71
CA GLU A 60 35.21 -3.77 -6.28
C GLU A 60 34.93 -3.74 -7.81
N LEU A 61 34.30 -2.68 -8.32
CA LEU A 61 34.04 -2.48 -9.76
C LEU A 61 35.29 -2.04 -10.54
N SER A 62 36.37 -1.61 -9.86
CA SER A 62 37.59 -1.12 -10.50
C SER A 62 38.63 -2.23 -10.78
N GLN A 63 38.53 -3.38 -10.10
CA GLN A 63 39.60 -4.38 -10.09
C GLN A 63 39.50 -5.47 -11.18
N THR A 64 38.55 -5.37 -12.11
CA THR A 64 38.44 -6.33 -13.23
C THR A 64 38.78 -5.65 -14.57
N PRO A 65 40.06 -5.61 -14.96
CA PRO A 65 40.44 -5.11 -16.27
C PRO A 65 39.99 -6.12 -17.33
N ASN A 66 39.18 -5.66 -18.28
CA ASN A 66 38.89 -6.29 -19.60
C ASN A 66 37.64 -7.16 -19.80
N ASN A 67 36.53 -7.01 -19.06
CA ASN A 67 35.25 -7.60 -19.51
C ASN A 67 34.01 -6.76 -19.16
N ILE A 68 34.01 -5.46 -19.50
CA ILE A 68 32.76 -4.68 -19.51
C ILE A 68 32.00 -4.95 -20.82
N ASN A 69 31.54 -6.19 -20.96
CA ASN A 69 30.38 -6.58 -21.77
C ASN A 69 29.44 -7.48 -20.95
N GLN A 70 29.55 -7.45 -19.62
CA GLN A 70 28.62 -8.10 -18.71
C GLN A 70 28.03 -7.08 -17.74
N ASN A 71 26.82 -6.62 -18.05
CA ASN A 71 25.65 -6.60 -17.18
C ASN A 71 25.89 -6.40 -15.67
N VAL A 72 26.66 -5.39 -15.29
CA VAL A 72 26.27 -4.58 -14.12
C VAL A 72 25.30 -3.55 -14.65
N GLU A 73 24.11 -4.02 -14.99
CA GLU A 73 22.96 -3.15 -15.21
C GLU A 73 22.59 -2.64 -13.82
N ILE A 74 23.31 -1.62 -13.32
CA ILE A 74 22.76 -0.74 -12.29
C ILE A 74 21.56 -0.10 -12.98
N ASN A 75 20.43 -0.77 -12.88
CA ASN A 75 19.18 -0.34 -13.47
C ASN A 75 18.63 0.79 -12.60
N ILE A 76 19.35 1.91 -12.55
CA ILE A 76 18.78 3.23 -12.26
C ILE A 76 17.94 3.55 -13.50
N GLN A 77 16.81 2.86 -13.64
CA GLN A 77 15.82 3.19 -14.64
C GLN A 77 15.10 4.45 -14.15
N HIS A 78 15.79 5.58 -14.29
CA HIS A 78 15.15 6.87 -14.41
C HIS A 78 14.41 6.86 -15.74
N ALA A 79 13.15 6.44 -15.72
CA ALA A 79 12.21 6.92 -16.72
C ALA A 79 11.79 8.32 -16.24
N PRO A 80 12.35 9.43 -16.77
CA PRO A 80 11.98 10.80 -16.36
C PRO A 80 10.47 11.06 -16.48
N ASN A 81 9.78 10.19 -17.22
CA ASN A 81 8.35 10.26 -17.48
C ASN A 81 7.52 9.27 -16.66
N ARG A 82 8.06 8.59 -15.62
CA ARG A 82 7.27 7.60 -14.84
C ARG A 82 6.03 8.23 -14.22
N ASN A 83 6.21 9.33 -13.48
CA ASN A 83 5.12 10.05 -12.83
C ASN A 83 4.15 10.64 -13.87
N LEU A 84 4.68 11.10 -15.00
CA LEU A 84 3.87 11.57 -16.13
C LEU A 84 3.02 10.45 -16.75
N LYS A 85 3.59 9.26 -17.00
CA LYS A 85 2.87 8.10 -17.54
C LYS A 85 1.79 7.60 -16.58
N ILE A 86 2.05 7.60 -15.26
CA ILE A 86 1.03 7.29 -14.24
C ILE A 86 -0.09 8.33 -14.30
N GLY A 87 0.25 9.62 -14.33
CA GLY A 87 -0.72 10.71 -14.43
C GLY A 87 -1.59 10.59 -15.68
N ILE A 88 -0.99 10.29 -16.84
CA ILE A 88 -1.70 10.07 -18.10
C ILE A 88 -2.65 8.87 -17.97
N ALA A 89 -2.20 7.74 -17.43
CA ALA A 89 -3.06 6.56 -17.26
C ALA A 89 -4.28 6.84 -16.35
N VAL A 90 -4.06 7.51 -15.22
CA VAL A 90 -5.14 7.88 -14.29
C VAL A 90 -6.10 8.87 -14.95
N PHE A 91 -5.59 9.85 -15.69
CA PHE A 91 -6.41 10.78 -16.45
C PHE A 91 -7.30 10.06 -17.48
N LEU A 92 -6.76 9.09 -18.23
CA LEU A 92 -7.56 8.29 -19.17
C LEU A 92 -8.68 7.50 -18.48
N PHE A 93 -8.44 6.96 -17.28
CA PHE A 93 -9.48 6.26 -16.52
C PHE A 93 -10.61 7.19 -16.09
N ILE A 94 -10.27 8.37 -15.55
CA ILE A 94 -11.27 9.37 -15.16
C ILE A 94 -12.05 9.87 -16.38
N MET A 95 -11.34 10.13 -17.49
CA MET A 95 -11.95 10.59 -18.74
C MET A 95 -12.75 9.52 -19.47
N SER A 96 -12.55 8.23 -19.19
CA SER A 96 -13.25 7.14 -19.89
C SER A 96 -14.78 7.19 -19.77
N VAL A 97 -15.29 7.84 -18.72
CA VAL A 97 -16.73 7.99 -18.45
C VAL A 97 -17.35 9.12 -19.28
N VAL A 98 -16.56 10.09 -19.73
CA VAL A 98 -17.06 11.29 -20.44
C VAL A 98 -17.69 10.94 -21.79
N PRO A 99 -17.06 10.12 -22.67
CA PRO A 99 -17.71 9.68 -23.91
C PRO A 99 -19.01 8.92 -23.67
N LEU A 100 -19.09 8.12 -22.59
CA LEU A 100 -20.30 7.37 -22.26
C LEU A 100 -21.48 8.32 -22.01
N ILE A 101 -21.28 9.34 -21.17
CA ILE A 101 -22.32 10.32 -20.81
C ILE A 101 -22.73 11.17 -22.04
N ILE A 102 -21.76 11.61 -22.85
CA ILE A 102 -22.04 12.45 -24.01
C ILE A 102 -22.80 11.67 -25.10
N LEU A 103 -22.39 10.44 -25.40
CA LEU A 103 -23.06 9.63 -26.42
C LEU A 103 -24.47 9.22 -25.98
N ASP A 104 -24.67 8.91 -24.69
CA ASP A 104 -25.99 8.59 -24.13
C ASP A 104 -26.97 9.76 -24.28
N GLU A 105 -26.54 10.99 -24.00
CA GLU A 105 -27.40 12.18 -24.06
C GLU A 105 -27.66 12.69 -25.49
N PHE A 106 -26.63 12.71 -26.36
CA PHE A 106 -26.73 13.33 -27.69
C PHE A 106 -27.03 12.35 -28.83
N ALA A 107 -26.74 11.06 -28.67
CA ALA A 107 -26.94 10.05 -29.71
C ALA A 107 -27.27 8.68 -29.10
N PRO A 108 -28.50 8.48 -28.57
CA PRO A 108 -28.90 7.27 -27.84
C PRO A 108 -28.70 5.98 -28.63
N ASP A 109 -28.83 6.03 -29.96
CA ASP A 109 -28.64 4.88 -30.85
C ASP A 109 -27.19 4.35 -30.88
N LEU A 110 -26.23 5.11 -30.32
CA LEU A 110 -24.81 4.81 -30.29
C LEU A 110 -24.30 4.43 -28.88
N GLU A 111 -25.19 4.13 -27.92
CA GLU A 111 -24.82 3.73 -26.55
C GLU A 111 -23.75 2.61 -26.53
N VAL A 112 -23.93 1.59 -27.38
CA VAL A 112 -23.00 0.46 -27.51
C VAL A 112 -21.60 0.91 -27.95
N ILE A 113 -21.52 1.95 -28.78
CA ILE A 113 -20.25 2.54 -29.24
C ILE A 113 -19.60 3.33 -28.10
N GLY A 114 -20.38 4.05 -27.28
CA GLY A 114 -19.88 4.72 -26.08
C GLY A 114 -19.23 3.74 -25.10
N VAL A 115 -19.89 2.60 -24.84
CA VAL A 115 -19.35 1.52 -24.01
C VAL A 115 -18.06 0.93 -24.62
N ALA A 116 -18.03 0.71 -25.94
CA ALA A 116 -16.83 0.21 -26.62
C ALA A 116 -15.63 1.16 -26.49
N ILE A 117 -15.86 2.48 -26.66
CA ILE A 117 -14.82 3.51 -26.50
C ILE A 117 -14.29 3.55 -25.06
N MET A 118 -15.17 3.42 -24.07
CA MET A 118 -14.78 3.35 -22.65
C MET A 118 -13.79 2.21 -22.41
N PHE A 119 -14.09 1.00 -22.90
CA PHE A 119 -13.19 -0.15 -22.75
C PHE A 119 -11.85 0.03 -23.45
N VAL A 120 -11.82 0.69 -24.62
CA VAL A 120 -10.57 1.00 -25.33
C VAL A 120 -9.71 1.98 -24.52
N LEU A 121 -10.32 3.03 -23.96
CA LEU A 121 -9.60 4.00 -23.11
C LEU A 121 -9.03 3.32 -21.86
N ILE A 122 -9.82 2.47 -21.19
CA ILE A 122 -9.35 1.69 -20.03
C ILE A 122 -8.20 0.75 -20.44
N ALA A 123 -8.34 0.00 -21.52
CA ALA A 123 -7.29 -0.91 -21.99
C ALA A 123 -5.98 -0.16 -22.27
N SER A 124 -6.05 1.03 -22.88
CA SER A 124 -4.89 1.86 -23.15
C SER A 124 -4.22 2.40 -21.87
N GLY A 125 -5.01 2.84 -20.88
CA GLY A 125 -4.49 3.26 -19.58
C GLY A 125 -3.80 2.12 -18.82
N VAL A 126 -4.37 0.91 -18.87
CA VAL A 126 -3.76 -0.30 -18.28
C VAL A 126 -2.46 -0.65 -19.00
N MET A 127 -2.44 -0.59 -20.34
CA MET A 127 -1.22 -0.84 -21.11
C MET A 127 -0.10 0.12 -20.73
N ILE A 128 -0.40 1.41 -20.56
CA ILE A 128 0.56 2.41 -20.08
C ILE A 128 1.11 2.01 -18.71
N LEU A 129 0.26 1.59 -17.77
CA LEU A 129 0.70 1.15 -16.43
C LEU A 129 1.52 -0.15 -16.45
N ILE A 130 1.22 -1.08 -17.35
CA ILE A 130 1.98 -2.34 -17.47
C ILE A 130 3.38 -2.08 -18.07
N THR A 131 3.48 -1.15 -19.01
CA THR A 131 4.77 -0.76 -19.62
C THR A 131 5.64 0.11 -18.70
N LEU A 132 5.15 0.47 -17.51
CA LEU A 132 5.99 1.12 -16.51
C LEU A 132 7.01 0.12 -15.96
N PRO A 133 8.29 0.49 -15.91
CA PRO A 133 9.24 -0.31 -15.16
C PRO A 133 8.85 -0.28 -13.69
N LYS A 134 8.79 -1.48 -13.09
CA LYS A 134 8.62 -1.63 -11.66
C LYS A 134 9.82 -0.93 -11.03
N GLY A 135 9.59 0.24 -10.43
CA GLY A 135 10.64 0.95 -9.72
C GLY A 135 11.30 -0.01 -8.73
N LEU A 136 12.61 0.12 -8.57
CA LEU A 136 13.39 -0.59 -7.56
C LEU A 136 12.59 -0.59 -6.25
N ASN A 137 12.01 -1.73 -5.91
CA ASN A 137 11.83 -2.05 -4.51
C ASN A 137 13.27 -2.08 -4.01
N VAL A 138 13.70 -1.02 -3.32
CA VAL A 138 14.87 -1.11 -2.44
C VAL A 138 14.63 -2.40 -1.67
N SER A 139 15.51 -3.36 -1.92
CA SER A 139 15.39 -4.73 -1.43
C SER A 139 14.87 -4.66 0.00
N GLU A 140 13.75 -5.33 0.29
CA GLU A 140 13.21 -5.45 1.65
C GLU A 140 14.22 -6.07 2.63
N GLU A 141 15.40 -6.43 2.14
CA GLU A 141 16.60 -6.93 2.79
C GLU A 141 17.17 -6.03 3.90
N ASN A 142 16.82 -4.74 3.96
CA ASN A 142 17.15 -3.85 5.08
C ASN A 142 15.97 -3.47 5.99
N LYS A 143 14.77 -4.05 5.81
CA LYS A 143 13.85 -4.17 6.94
C LYS A 143 14.40 -5.29 7.82
N PRO A 144 14.41 -5.17 9.16
CA PRO A 144 14.73 -6.30 10.02
C PRO A 144 13.86 -7.45 9.55
N LYS A 145 14.51 -8.50 9.03
CA LYS A 145 13.89 -9.69 8.48
C LYS A 145 12.86 -10.12 9.51
N LYS A 146 11.58 -9.84 9.27
CA LYS A 146 10.51 -10.40 10.09
C LYS A 146 10.75 -11.89 9.97
N GLU A 147 11.22 -12.50 11.05
CA GLU A 147 11.41 -13.94 11.10
C GLU A 147 10.17 -14.54 10.46
N PRO A 148 10.33 -15.43 9.45
CA PRO A 148 9.19 -16.02 8.79
C PRO A 148 8.34 -16.59 9.92
N LYS A 149 7.16 -16.00 10.16
CA LYS A 149 6.27 -16.43 11.23
C LYS A 149 6.05 -17.91 10.96
N VAL A 150 6.68 -18.76 11.78
CA VAL A 150 6.58 -20.21 11.62
C VAL A 150 5.09 -20.51 11.62
N GLU A 151 4.57 -20.90 10.45
CA GLU A 151 3.15 -21.14 10.26
C GLU A 151 2.77 -22.31 11.14
N THR A 152 2.33 -22.02 12.35
CA THR A 152 1.85 -23.03 13.26
C THR A 152 0.63 -23.71 12.62
N PRO A 153 0.38 -25.01 12.89
CA PRO A 153 -0.78 -25.71 12.35
C PRO A 153 -2.10 -24.99 12.65
N LYS A 154 -2.16 -24.22 13.76
CA LYS A 154 -3.29 -23.34 14.11
C LYS A 154 -3.53 -22.22 13.08
N ASN A 155 -2.47 -21.61 12.52
CA ASN A 155 -2.59 -20.55 11.52
C ASN A 155 -3.08 -21.07 10.16
N LYS A 156 -2.63 -22.27 9.76
CA LYS A 156 -3.11 -22.94 8.53
C LYS A 156 -4.59 -23.34 8.64
N LEU A 157 -5.01 -23.84 9.81
CA LEU A 157 -6.41 -24.11 10.12
C LEU A 157 -7.27 -22.84 10.08
N LYS A 158 -6.81 -21.76 10.71
CA LYS A 158 -7.48 -20.45 10.67
C LYS A 158 -7.73 -19.97 9.25
N GLN A 159 -6.71 -20.01 8.39
CA GLN A 159 -6.81 -19.57 7.00
C GLN A 159 -7.78 -20.43 6.19
N SER A 160 -7.79 -21.74 6.45
CA SER A 160 -8.72 -22.68 5.80
C SER A 160 -10.17 -22.44 6.22
N ILE A 161 -10.42 -22.21 7.52
CA ILE A 161 -11.77 -21.94 8.05
C ILE A 161 -12.29 -20.59 7.54
N GLN A 162 -11.44 -19.57 7.46
CA GLN A 162 -11.80 -18.28 6.91
C GLN A 162 -12.17 -18.41 5.43
N GLY A 163 -11.37 -19.13 4.63
CA GLY A 163 -11.69 -19.41 3.23
C GLY A 163 -13.02 -20.15 3.05
N LEU A 164 -13.30 -21.14 3.91
CA LEU A 164 -14.55 -21.88 3.91
C LEU A 164 -15.75 -20.98 4.25
N LEU A 165 -15.61 -20.10 5.25
CA LEU A 165 -16.64 -19.15 5.63
C LEU A 165 -17.01 -18.22 4.47
N TRP A 166 -16.02 -17.67 3.76
CA TRP A 166 -16.28 -16.80 2.60
C TRP A 166 -16.93 -17.55 1.45
N THR A 167 -16.50 -18.79 1.18
CA THR A 167 -17.11 -19.62 0.13
C THR A 167 -18.57 -19.94 0.44
N CYS A 168 -18.88 -20.32 1.69
CA CYS A 168 -20.25 -20.53 2.14
C CYS A 168 -21.08 -19.24 2.10
N THR A 169 -20.48 -18.10 2.45
CA THR A 169 -21.14 -16.78 2.42
C THR A 169 -21.59 -16.41 1.01
N ILE A 170 -20.74 -16.63 0.01
CA ILE A 170 -21.06 -16.38 -1.40
C ILE A 170 -22.19 -17.31 -1.86
N LEU A 171 -22.14 -18.59 -1.47
CA LEU A 171 -23.19 -19.55 -1.82
C LEU A 171 -24.54 -19.18 -1.19
N VAL A 172 -24.55 -18.76 0.08
CA VAL A 172 -25.75 -18.27 0.75
C VAL A 172 -26.23 -16.95 0.13
N PHE A 173 -25.34 -16.04 -0.24
CA PHE A 173 -25.69 -14.81 -0.94
C PHE A 173 -26.48 -15.09 -2.24
N PHE A 174 -26.00 -16.01 -3.07
CA PHE A 174 -26.71 -16.40 -4.30
C PHE A 174 -28.06 -17.05 -4.02
N LEU A 175 -28.17 -17.88 -2.96
CA LEU A 175 -29.45 -18.46 -2.54
C LEU A 175 -30.43 -17.39 -2.05
N LEU A 176 -29.99 -16.45 -1.20
CA LEU A 176 -30.84 -15.36 -0.70
C LEU A 176 -31.28 -14.43 -1.83
N THR A 177 -30.41 -14.22 -2.83
CA THR A 177 -30.72 -13.45 -4.05
C THR A 177 -31.77 -14.18 -4.89
N TYR A 178 -31.66 -15.51 -5.03
CA TYR A 178 -32.67 -16.34 -5.72
C TYR A 178 -34.03 -16.35 -5.00
N MET A 179 -34.05 -16.23 -3.67
CA MET A 179 -35.28 -16.15 -2.87
C MET A 179 -35.91 -14.75 -2.82
N ASP A 180 -35.42 -13.80 -3.63
CA ASP A 180 -35.93 -12.42 -3.74
C ASP A 180 -36.00 -11.67 -2.40
N ILE A 181 -35.07 -11.98 -1.50
CA ILE A 181 -34.94 -11.26 -0.22
C ILE A 181 -34.45 -9.85 -0.53
N SER A 182 -35.11 -8.83 0.01
CA SER A 182 -34.83 -7.41 -0.31
C SER A 182 -33.39 -6.94 -0.06
N SER A 183 -32.63 -7.65 0.78
CA SER A 183 -31.28 -7.26 1.18
C SER A 183 -30.35 -8.48 1.37
N PRO A 184 -30.01 -9.22 0.31
CA PRO A 184 -29.21 -10.44 0.42
C PRO A 184 -27.74 -10.12 0.77
N TRP A 185 -27.27 -8.92 0.45
CA TRP A 185 -25.91 -8.44 0.73
C TRP A 185 -25.62 -8.30 2.26
N LEU A 186 -26.63 -8.32 3.13
CA LEU A 186 -26.47 -8.35 4.60
C LEU A 186 -25.71 -9.59 5.09
N ILE A 187 -25.71 -10.68 4.32
CA ILE A 187 -24.96 -11.90 4.66
C ILE A 187 -23.45 -11.63 4.78
N PHE A 188 -22.90 -10.68 4.02
CA PHE A 188 -21.48 -10.32 4.11
C PHE A 188 -21.14 -9.65 5.44
N VAL A 189 -22.07 -8.91 6.02
CA VAL A 189 -21.93 -8.28 7.34
C VAL A 189 -21.91 -9.35 8.44
N ILE A 190 -22.83 -10.31 8.34
CA ILE A 190 -22.92 -11.46 9.26
C ILE A 190 -21.67 -12.36 9.13
N ALA A 191 -21.19 -12.59 7.91
CA ALA A 191 -19.98 -13.33 7.63
C ALA A 191 -18.73 -12.64 8.20
N GLY A 192 -18.64 -11.31 8.07
CA GLY A 192 -17.57 -10.51 8.69
C GLY A 192 -17.52 -10.68 10.20
N LEU A 193 -18.67 -10.68 10.88
CA LEU A 193 -18.77 -10.98 12.31
C LEU A 193 -18.33 -12.42 12.64
N GLY A 194 -18.76 -13.39 11.85
CA GLY A 194 -18.37 -14.79 12.03
C GLY A 194 -16.85 -14.99 11.91
N ALA A 195 -16.21 -14.34 10.94
CA ALA A 195 -14.76 -14.41 10.75
C ALA A 195 -13.99 -13.84 11.96
N GLN A 196 -14.48 -12.74 12.54
CA GLN A 196 -13.90 -12.14 13.74
C GLN A 196 -14.12 -13.01 14.98
N LEU A 197 -15.30 -13.59 15.16
CA LEU A 197 -15.58 -14.53 16.26
C LEU A 197 -14.65 -15.75 16.20
N ILE A 198 -14.38 -16.28 15.02
CA ILE A 198 -13.42 -17.38 14.82
C ILE A 198 -12.00 -16.95 15.22
N GLU A 199 -11.60 -15.73 14.85
CA GLU A 199 -10.30 -15.17 15.22
C GLU A 199 -10.13 -15.00 16.73
N VAL A 200 -11.19 -14.57 17.42
CA VAL A 200 -11.23 -14.45 18.89
C VAL A 200 -11.22 -15.82 19.57
N LEU A 201 -12.00 -16.78 19.07
CA LEU A 201 -12.06 -18.14 19.64
C LEU A 201 -10.75 -18.91 19.47
N MET A 202 -9.99 -18.67 18.39
CA MET A 202 -8.72 -19.34 18.15
C MET A 202 -7.50 -18.67 18.80
N THR A 203 -7.63 -17.44 19.30
CA THR A 203 -6.51 -16.67 19.86
C THR A 203 -6.62 -16.65 21.39
N GLU A 204 -5.74 -17.37 22.08
CA GLU A 204 -5.71 -17.45 23.56
C GLU A 204 -5.17 -16.18 24.26
N GLU A 205 -4.72 -15.15 23.51
CA GLU A 205 -4.26 -13.89 24.10
C GLU A 205 -5.43 -12.96 24.45
N LYS A 206 -5.72 -12.82 25.74
CA LYS A 206 -6.88 -12.07 26.26
C LYS A 206 -6.72 -10.53 26.26
N GLY A 207 -5.50 -10.00 26.12
CA GLY A 207 -5.23 -8.57 26.35
C GLY A 207 -5.43 -7.68 25.11
N LYS A 208 -4.81 -8.00 23.98
CA LYS A 208 -4.84 -7.16 22.76
C LYS A 208 -6.12 -7.23 21.94
N ASN A 209 -6.98 -8.21 22.22
CA ASN A 209 -8.14 -8.51 21.37
C ASN A 209 -9.40 -7.72 21.74
N LEU A 210 -9.54 -7.21 22.98
CA LEU A 210 -10.78 -6.54 23.40
C LEU A 210 -11.04 -5.26 22.59
N LYS A 211 -10.00 -4.45 22.35
CA LYS A 211 -10.06 -3.25 21.50
C LYS A 211 -10.54 -3.58 20.09
N SER A 212 -9.97 -4.62 19.48
CA SER A 212 -10.34 -5.05 18.12
C SER A 212 -11.79 -5.53 18.02
N ILE A 213 -12.28 -6.24 19.05
CA ILE A 213 -13.66 -6.74 19.13
C ILE A 213 -14.65 -5.58 19.29
N VAL A 214 -14.34 -4.60 20.15
CA VAL A 214 -15.22 -3.45 20.37
C VAL A 214 -15.32 -2.60 19.11
N ILE A 215 -14.20 -2.34 18.44
CA ILE A 215 -14.17 -1.58 17.18
C ILE A 215 -14.96 -2.30 16.09
N SER A 216 -14.81 -3.62 15.99
CA SER A 216 -15.52 -4.38 14.96
C SER A 216 -17.03 -4.51 15.23
N ALA A 217 -17.43 -4.61 16.49
CA ALA A 217 -18.83 -4.54 16.91
C ALA A 217 -19.46 -3.17 16.58
N ILE A 218 -18.73 -2.08 16.79
CA ILE A 218 -19.16 -0.72 16.43
C ILE A 218 -19.41 -0.62 14.92
N TRP A 219 -18.45 -1.04 14.09
CA TRP A 219 -18.61 -0.97 12.64
C TRP A 219 -19.77 -1.83 12.15
N THR A 220 -19.95 -3.01 12.73
CA THR A 220 -21.08 -3.87 12.36
C THR A 220 -22.42 -3.24 12.75
N LEU A 221 -22.52 -2.67 13.94
CA LEU A 221 -23.72 -1.94 14.38
C LEU A 221 -24.01 -0.74 13.45
N MET A 222 -22.98 0.00 13.02
CA MET A 222 -23.13 1.11 12.08
C MET A 222 -23.64 0.65 10.72
N VAL A 223 -23.14 -0.49 10.19
CA VAL A 223 -23.62 -1.05 8.93
C VAL A 223 -25.07 -1.52 9.07
N VAL A 224 -25.43 -2.20 10.16
CA VAL A 224 -26.82 -2.61 10.40
C VAL A 224 -27.75 -1.40 10.47
N LEU A 225 -27.37 -0.35 11.21
CA LEU A 225 -28.13 0.90 11.33
C LEU A 225 -28.25 1.65 10.00
N PHE A 226 -27.16 1.73 9.23
CA PHE A 226 -27.12 2.39 7.92
C PHE A 226 -28.17 1.80 6.96
N PHE A 227 -28.35 0.48 6.96
CA PHE A 227 -29.26 -0.19 6.03
C PHE A 227 -30.67 -0.41 6.57
N THR A 228 -30.88 -0.46 7.89
CA THR A 228 -32.24 -0.48 8.48
C THR A 228 -32.89 0.90 8.46
N LEU A 229 -32.12 1.96 8.68
CA LEU A 229 -32.61 3.32 8.70
C LEU A 229 -32.45 3.92 7.29
N ARG A 230 -33.49 3.77 6.45
CA ARG A 230 -33.61 4.33 5.08
C ARG A 230 -33.69 5.87 5.04
N PHE A 231 -32.86 6.57 5.79
CA PHE A 231 -32.80 8.02 5.78
C PHE A 231 -31.82 8.55 4.74
N ASN A 232 -32.07 9.76 4.21
CA ASN A 232 -31.22 10.42 3.21
C ASN A 232 -29.78 10.69 3.68
N TYR A 233 -29.54 10.66 4.99
CA TYR A 233 -28.23 10.91 5.61
C TYR A 233 -27.71 9.70 6.37
N SER A 234 -28.15 8.49 6.02
CA SER A 234 -27.69 7.27 6.66
C SER A 234 -26.16 7.13 6.62
N TRP A 235 -25.50 7.67 5.59
CA TRP A 235 -24.04 7.68 5.47
C TRP A 235 -23.32 8.36 6.66
N LEU A 236 -24.00 9.22 7.43
CA LEU A 236 -23.46 9.82 8.66
C LEU A 236 -23.14 8.78 9.76
N PHE A 237 -23.74 7.59 9.72
CA PHE A 237 -23.38 6.51 10.63
C PHE A 237 -21.92 6.04 10.44
N PHE A 238 -21.36 6.14 9.22
CA PHE A 238 -19.94 5.81 9.01
C PHE A 238 -19.01 6.84 9.69
N ILE A 239 -19.38 8.12 9.66
CA ILE A 239 -18.66 9.18 10.40
C ILE A 239 -18.78 8.93 11.90
N LEU A 240 -19.98 8.62 12.39
CA LEU A 240 -20.21 8.30 13.80
C LEU A 240 -19.39 7.08 14.24
N GLY A 241 -19.31 6.04 13.41
CA GLY A 241 -18.48 4.85 13.62
C GLY A 241 -16.99 5.18 13.72
N ALA A 242 -16.49 6.07 12.86
CA ALA A 242 -15.10 6.53 12.90
C ALA A 242 -14.79 7.30 14.20
N ILE A 243 -15.70 8.19 14.63
CA ILE A 243 -15.58 8.93 15.89
C ILE A 243 -15.59 7.98 17.09
N LEU A 244 -16.53 7.03 17.13
CA LEU A 244 -16.60 6.02 18.19
C LEU A 244 -15.34 5.14 18.23
N THR A 245 -14.78 4.78 17.07
CA THR A 245 -13.52 4.04 16.97
C THR A 245 -12.36 4.84 17.57
N GLN A 246 -12.27 6.14 17.29
CA GLN A 246 -11.25 7.02 17.89
C GLN A 246 -11.42 7.14 19.41
N ILE A 247 -12.65 7.28 19.91
CA ILE A 247 -12.93 7.33 21.35
C ILE A 247 -12.49 6.03 22.03
N VAL A 248 -12.80 4.86 21.44
CA VAL A 248 -12.36 3.57 21.96
C VAL A 248 -10.84 3.46 21.94
N ASN A 249 -10.18 3.94 20.89
CA ASN A 249 -8.71 3.95 20.82
C ASN A 249 -8.11 4.73 21.98
N ILE A 250 -8.59 5.95 22.24
CA ILE A 250 -8.13 6.80 23.32
C ILE A 250 -8.44 6.18 24.69
N LEU A 251 -9.64 5.61 24.89
CA LEU A 251 -10.00 4.96 26.15
C LEU A 251 -9.12 3.75 26.49
N PHE A 252 -8.75 2.95 25.49
CA PHE A 252 -7.84 1.81 25.69
C PHE A 252 -6.40 2.27 25.92
N GLU A 253 -5.95 3.31 25.21
CA GLU A 253 -4.63 3.92 25.41
C GLU A 253 -4.49 4.56 26.79
N LEU A 254 -5.57 5.17 27.32
CA LEU A 254 -5.65 5.67 28.70
C LEU A 254 -5.81 4.57 29.76
N LYS A 255 -6.17 3.34 29.37
CA LYS A 255 -6.22 2.18 30.27
C LYS A 255 -4.90 1.41 30.31
N GLU A 256 -4.01 1.61 29.34
CA GLU A 256 -2.68 0.99 29.25
C GLU A 256 -1.49 1.80 29.84
N PRO A 257 -1.60 2.89 30.64
CA PRO A 257 -0.41 3.51 31.19
C PRO A 257 0.01 2.85 32.52
N THR A 258 1.27 2.41 32.56
CA THR A 258 2.17 2.29 33.73
C THR A 258 2.37 0.91 34.41
N ASP A 259 2.70 -0.16 33.69
CA ASP A 259 3.46 -1.28 34.30
C ASP A 259 5.00 -1.13 34.12
N ASP A 260 5.47 -0.15 33.34
CA ASP A 260 6.89 0.00 32.98
C ASP A 260 7.66 1.07 33.80
N ILE A 261 7.06 1.71 34.81
CA ILE A 261 7.76 2.74 35.63
C ILE A 261 8.19 2.23 37.02
N GLU A 262 7.80 1.02 37.45
CA GLU A 262 8.17 0.53 38.80
C GLU A 262 9.46 -0.31 38.86
N ASN A 263 10.21 -0.44 37.76
CA ASN A 263 11.50 -1.13 37.74
C ASN A 263 12.60 -0.29 37.06
N LYS A 264 12.98 0.83 37.69
CA LYS A 264 14.30 1.44 37.48
C LYS A 264 14.84 2.07 38.76
#